data_AF-A0A401L743-F1
#
_entry.id   AF-A0A401L743-F1
#
_cell.length_a   1.000
_cell.length_b   1.000
_cell.length_c   1.000
_cell.angle_alpha   90.00
_cell.angle_beta   90.00
_cell.angle_gamma   90.00
#
_symmetry.space_group_name_H-M   'P 1'
#
loop_
_entity.id
_entity.type
_entity.pdbx_description
1 polymer ?
#
loop_
_entity_poly.entity_id
_entity_poly.type
_entity_poly.pdbx_seq_one_letter_code
_entity_poly.pdbx_strand_id
1 'polypeptide(L)'
;MLDSQRRSHMGDIHHHLQASGALKIGLQFPDDESRYLERLILSLCAHHGHGPPTTHSASRGWFWEVRPSPTGLETQLPLARSETMQGFSWHTDCTYESAPPRYVALQVLRPDRYGGGTLSLMKIADLSHHLSPAVLKALFEPQFRITIPPEFVK
;
A
#
# COMPACT_ATOMS: atom_id res chain seq x y z
N MET A 1 -18.20 -6.56 -13.39
CA MET A 1 -16.84 -6.30 -13.92
C MET A 1 -16.65 -4.94 -14.59
N LEU A 2 -17.71 -4.15 -14.86
CA LEU A 2 -17.59 -2.81 -15.48
C LEU A 2 -17.49 -1.66 -14.46
N ASP A 3 -17.75 -1.91 -13.18
CA ASP A 3 -17.86 -0.82 -12.19
C ASP A 3 -16.55 -0.05 -11.96
N SER A 4 -15.39 -0.72 -12.04
CA SER A 4 -14.07 -0.09 -11.87
C SER A 4 -13.73 1.00 -12.90
N GLN A 5 -14.52 1.11 -13.97
CA GLN A 5 -14.39 2.13 -15.02
C GLN A 5 -15.59 3.09 -15.09
N ARG A 6 -16.63 2.87 -14.26
CA ARG A 6 -17.79 3.76 -14.21
C ARG A 6 -17.42 5.05 -13.48
N ARG A 7 -17.66 6.19 -14.13
CA ARG A 7 -17.30 7.52 -13.59
C ARG A 7 -17.88 7.81 -12.21
N SER A 8 -19.14 7.43 -11.95
CA SER A 8 -19.76 7.63 -10.64
C SER A 8 -19.01 6.84 -9.56
N HIS A 9 -18.77 5.56 -9.82
CA HIS A 9 -18.05 4.67 -8.90
C HIS A 9 -16.62 5.15 -8.61
N MET A 10 -15.89 5.58 -9.64
CA MET A 10 -14.56 6.16 -9.47
C MET A 10 -14.59 7.48 -8.68
N GLY A 11 -15.59 8.33 -8.96
CA GLY A 11 -15.81 9.57 -8.23
C GLY A 11 -16.05 9.33 -6.75
N ASP A 12 -16.90 8.35 -6.41
CA ASP A 12 -17.21 7.97 -5.04
C ASP A 12 -15.96 7.44 -4.33
N ILE A 13 -15.20 6.54 -4.97
CA ILE A 13 -13.94 6.01 -4.42
C ILE A 13 -12.93 7.14 -4.18
N HIS A 14 -12.73 8.02 -5.16
CA HIS A 14 -11.83 9.16 -5.03
C HIS A 14 -12.27 10.06 -3.87
N HIS A 15 -13.55 10.39 -3.78
CA HIS A 15 -14.11 11.21 -2.72
C HIS A 15 -13.87 10.59 -1.33
N HIS A 16 -14.14 9.30 -1.16
CA HIS A 16 -13.88 8.60 0.10
C HIS A 16 -12.40 8.58 0.47
N LEU A 17 -11.51 8.36 -0.50
CA LEU A 17 -10.06 8.40 -0.27
C LEU A 17 -9.57 9.79 0.12
N GLN A 18 -10.10 10.87 -0.47
CA GLN A 18 -9.78 12.25 -0.07
C GLN A 18 -10.28 12.56 1.34
N ALA A 19 -11.52 12.15 1.66
CA ALA A 19 -12.16 12.52 2.92
C ALA A 19 -11.66 11.69 4.11
N SER A 20 -11.39 10.40 3.92
CA SER A 20 -11.13 9.45 5.02
C SER A 20 -9.70 8.92 5.08
N GLY A 21 -8.93 9.04 3.98
CA GLY A 21 -7.57 8.53 3.87
C GLY A 21 -7.45 7.02 3.60
N ALA A 22 -8.51 6.25 3.80
CA ALA A 22 -8.57 4.82 3.50
C ALA A 22 -9.99 4.38 3.12
N LEU A 23 -10.10 3.31 2.33
CA LEU A 23 -11.37 2.72 1.92
C LEU A 23 -11.26 1.19 1.88
N LYS A 24 -12.23 0.50 2.47
CA LYS A 24 -12.40 -0.96 2.35
C LYS A 24 -13.55 -1.25 1.40
N ILE A 25 -13.30 -2.03 0.36
CA ILE A 25 -14.29 -2.43 -0.65
C ILE A 25 -14.55 -3.93 -0.52
N GLY A 26 -15.81 -4.34 -0.38
CA GLY A 26 -16.22 -5.72 -0.54
C GLY A 26 -16.73 -5.94 -1.96
N LEU A 27 -16.03 -6.77 -2.76
CA LEU A 27 -16.34 -6.92 -4.19
C LEU A 27 -17.73 -7.52 -4.46
N GLN A 28 -18.22 -8.43 -3.61
CA GLN A 28 -19.48 -9.17 -3.85
C GLN A 28 -19.50 -9.99 -5.16
N PHE A 29 -18.33 -10.20 -5.78
CA PHE A 29 -18.11 -11.06 -6.95
C PHE A 29 -16.70 -11.68 -6.89
N PRO A 30 -16.47 -12.83 -7.53
CA PRO A 30 -15.14 -13.42 -7.62
C PRO A 30 -14.21 -12.58 -8.50
N ASP A 31 -12.96 -12.43 -8.07
CA ASP A 31 -11.91 -11.72 -8.80
C ASP A 31 -10.53 -12.25 -8.42
N ASP A 32 -10.29 -13.53 -8.70
CA ASP A 32 -9.05 -14.23 -8.31
C ASP A 32 -7.80 -13.67 -9.02
N GLU A 33 -8.00 -12.98 -10.14
CA GLU A 33 -6.94 -12.32 -10.92
C GLU A 33 -6.76 -10.84 -10.56
N SER A 34 -7.51 -10.31 -9.58
CA SER A 34 -7.47 -8.90 -9.16
C SER A 34 -7.71 -7.89 -10.30
N ARG A 35 -8.47 -8.26 -11.33
CA ARG A 35 -8.74 -7.42 -12.50
C ARG A 35 -9.55 -6.17 -12.13
N TYR A 36 -10.39 -6.26 -11.11
CA TYR A 36 -11.12 -5.09 -10.62
C TYR A 36 -10.14 -4.05 -10.08
N LEU A 37 -9.22 -4.48 -9.21
CA LEU A 37 -8.27 -3.58 -8.56
C LEU A 37 -7.31 -2.95 -9.57
N GLU A 38 -6.75 -3.77 -10.47
CA GLU A 38 -5.86 -3.30 -11.54
C GLU A 38 -6.52 -2.20 -12.38
N ARG A 39 -7.75 -2.47 -12.87
CA ARG A 39 -8.50 -1.49 -13.68
C ARG A 39 -8.89 -0.24 -12.89
N LEU A 40 -9.23 -0.39 -11.61
CA LEU A 40 -9.58 0.73 -10.75
C LEU A 40 -8.38 1.68 -10.60
N ILE A 41 -7.18 1.16 -10.32
CA ILE A 41 -5.96 1.96 -10.17
C ILE A 41 -5.66 2.73 -11.46
N LEU A 42 -5.68 2.04 -12.61
CA LEU A 42 -5.42 2.68 -13.91
C LEU A 42 -6.47 3.77 -14.22
N SER A 43 -7.73 3.53 -13.88
CA SER A 43 -8.80 4.50 -14.15
C SER A 43 -8.75 5.71 -13.20
N LEU A 44 -8.37 5.52 -11.94
CA LEU A 44 -8.10 6.61 -10.99
C LEU A 44 -6.89 7.46 -11.40
N CYS A 45 -5.84 6.83 -11.93
CA CYS A 45 -4.72 7.53 -12.55
C CYS A 45 -5.21 8.41 -13.72
N ALA A 46 -5.97 7.82 -14.66
CA ALA A 46 -6.41 8.51 -15.86
C ALA A 46 -7.42 9.64 -15.62
N HIS A 47 -8.25 9.55 -14.57
CA HIS A 47 -9.41 10.43 -14.41
C HIS A 47 -9.41 11.28 -13.13
N HIS A 48 -8.60 10.94 -12.13
CA HIS A 48 -8.62 11.61 -10.82
C HIS A 48 -7.23 12.05 -10.33
N GLY A 49 -6.20 11.96 -11.18
CA GLY A 49 -4.86 12.49 -10.88
C GLY A 49 -4.15 11.74 -9.76
N HIS A 50 -4.38 10.43 -9.61
CA HIS A 50 -3.70 9.62 -8.59
C HIS A 50 -2.22 9.33 -8.90
N GLY A 51 -1.74 9.76 -10.07
CA GLY A 51 -0.39 9.46 -10.55
C GLY A 51 -0.27 8.02 -11.09
N PRO A 52 0.80 7.73 -11.85
CA PRO A 52 1.05 6.38 -12.34
C PRO A 52 1.42 5.45 -11.18
N PRO A 53 1.08 4.15 -11.27
CA PRO A 53 1.51 3.18 -10.28
C PRO A 53 3.04 3.00 -10.34
N THR A 54 3.67 2.86 -9.17
CA THR A 54 5.13 2.73 -9.02
C THR A 54 5.53 1.26 -9.00
N THR A 55 6.61 0.91 -9.70
CA THR A 55 7.16 -0.45 -9.69
C THR A 55 7.77 -0.79 -8.34
N HIS A 56 7.58 -2.03 -7.88
CA HIS A 56 8.14 -2.51 -6.62
C HIS A 56 9.67 -2.50 -6.61
N SER A 57 10.32 -3.06 -7.64
CA SER A 57 11.79 -3.13 -7.74
C SER A 57 12.23 -3.23 -9.20
N ALA A 58 13.54 -3.27 -9.46
CA ALA A 58 14.05 -3.49 -10.83
C ALA A 58 13.55 -4.80 -11.47
N SER A 59 13.20 -5.80 -10.66
CA SER A 59 12.76 -7.13 -11.12
C SER A 59 11.27 -7.38 -10.98
N ARG A 60 10.50 -6.44 -10.38
CA ARG A 60 9.07 -6.61 -10.13
C ARG A 60 8.29 -5.36 -10.55
N GLY A 61 7.20 -5.58 -11.29
CA GLY A 61 6.31 -4.52 -11.75
C GLY A 61 5.57 -3.80 -10.61
N TRP A 62 4.58 -3.01 -11.00
CA TRP A 62 3.75 -2.23 -10.06
C TRP A 62 2.59 -3.03 -9.47
N PHE A 63 2.34 -4.22 -9.98
CA PHE A 63 1.27 -5.11 -9.54
C PHE A 63 1.84 -6.51 -9.34
N TRP A 64 1.76 -7.03 -8.12
CA TRP A 64 2.34 -8.32 -7.75
C TRP A 64 1.58 -8.97 -6.59
N GLU A 65 1.74 -10.28 -6.44
CA GLU A 65 1.20 -11.01 -5.31
C GLU A 65 2.10 -10.87 -4.08
N VAL A 66 1.51 -10.53 -2.94
CA VAL A 66 2.17 -10.60 -1.63
C VAL A 66 1.80 -11.93 -1.00
N ARG A 67 2.77 -12.84 -0.91
CA ARG A 67 2.59 -14.15 -0.26
C ARG A 67 3.80 -14.48 0.61
N PRO A 68 3.59 -15.01 1.83
CA PRO A 68 4.69 -15.57 2.59
C PRO A 68 5.34 -16.70 1.81
N SER A 69 6.66 -16.63 1.62
CA SER A 69 7.41 -17.73 1.01
C SER A 69 8.46 -18.26 1.99
N PRO A 70 8.45 -19.57 2.32
CA PRO A 70 9.57 -20.18 3.04
C PRO A 70 10.85 -20.27 2.18
N THR A 71 10.76 -20.05 0.87
CA THR A 71 11.83 -20.24 -0.12
C THR A 71 12.51 -18.95 -0.59
N GLY A 72 12.75 -17.99 0.30
CA GLY A 72 13.78 -16.95 0.05
C GLY A 72 15.15 -17.52 -0.36
N LEU A 73 15.35 -18.83 -0.16
CA LEU A 73 16.50 -19.62 -0.56
C LEU A 73 16.54 -20.04 -2.05
N GLU A 74 15.41 -20.15 -2.75
CA GLU A 74 15.40 -20.70 -4.13
C GLU A 74 15.63 -19.65 -5.23
N THR A 75 15.27 -18.38 -4.97
CA THR A 75 15.31 -17.33 -6.01
C THR A 75 16.47 -16.35 -5.89
N GLN A 76 17.31 -16.47 -4.85
CA GLN A 76 18.42 -15.55 -4.52
C GLN A 76 18.06 -14.04 -4.47
N LEU A 77 16.77 -13.69 -4.54
CA LEU A 77 16.30 -12.33 -4.39
C LEU A 77 16.04 -12.05 -2.91
N PRO A 78 16.43 -10.86 -2.38
CA PRO A 78 16.07 -10.49 -1.03
C PRO A 78 14.54 -10.47 -0.90
N LEU A 79 13.99 -11.21 0.05
CA LEU A 79 12.55 -11.19 0.34
C LEU A 79 12.17 -9.81 0.87
N ALA A 80 11.11 -9.22 0.31
CA ALA A 80 10.51 -8.06 0.92
C ALA A 80 9.90 -8.45 2.28
N ARG A 81 9.92 -7.55 3.26
CA ARG A 81 9.37 -7.84 4.61
C ARG A 81 7.93 -8.34 4.57
N SER A 82 7.14 -7.82 3.63
CA SER A 82 5.75 -8.21 3.37
C SER A 82 5.59 -9.67 2.92
N GLU A 83 6.67 -10.34 2.52
CA GLU A 83 6.69 -11.73 2.05
C GLU A 83 7.22 -12.71 3.11
N THR A 84 7.31 -12.25 4.35
CA THR A 84 7.73 -13.05 5.51
C THR A 84 6.56 -13.32 6.45
N MET A 85 6.75 -14.26 7.39
CA MET A 85 5.79 -14.53 8.47
C MET A 85 5.99 -13.64 9.71
N GLN A 86 6.91 -12.68 9.64
CA GLN A 86 7.25 -11.82 10.77
C GLN A 86 6.28 -10.65 10.91
N GLY A 87 6.21 -10.07 12.11
CA GLY A 87 5.46 -8.84 12.34
C GLY A 87 5.97 -7.71 11.46
N PHE A 88 5.05 -6.96 10.85
CA PHE A 88 5.39 -5.81 10.03
C PHE A 88 5.22 -4.53 10.85
N SER A 89 6.33 -3.89 11.22
CA SER A 89 6.32 -2.64 11.99
C SER A 89 5.55 -1.53 11.27
N TRP A 90 5.01 -0.57 12.02
CA TRP A 90 4.40 0.64 11.46
C TRP A 90 5.34 1.34 10.48
N HIS A 91 4.82 1.66 9.30
CA HIS A 91 5.56 2.34 8.25
C HIS A 91 4.60 3.11 7.34
N THR A 92 5.18 3.93 6.47
CA THR A 92 4.50 4.47 5.28
C THR A 92 5.30 3.98 4.08
N ASP A 93 4.62 3.52 3.04
CA ASP A 93 5.27 2.93 1.87
C ASP A 93 6.13 3.97 1.15
N CYS A 94 7.31 3.53 0.69
CA CYS A 94 8.21 4.30 -0.15
C CYS A 94 8.64 5.68 0.40
N THR A 95 8.68 5.88 1.72
CA THR A 95 9.11 7.17 2.33
C THR A 95 10.53 7.59 1.99
N TYR A 96 11.33 6.70 1.40
CA TYR A 96 12.67 6.97 0.89
C TYR A 96 12.68 7.56 -0.54
N GLU A 97 11.56 7.53 -1.25
CA GLU A 97 11.41 8.14 -2.58
C GLU A 97 11.22 9.66 -2.45
N SER A 98 11.71 10.42 -3.44
CA SER A 98 11.50 11.87 -3.49
C SER A 98 10.03 12.26 -3.74
N ALA A 99 9.29 11.38 -4.42
CA ALA A 99 7.88 11.51 -4.72
C ALA A 99 7.18 10.17 -4.41
N PRO A 100 6.88 9.86 -3.14
CA PRO A 100 6.23 8.61 -2.77
C PRO A 100 4.81 8.52 -3.36
N PRO A 101 4.33 7.30 -3.68
CA PRO A 101 2.96 7.08 -4.10
C PRO A 101 1.99 7.54 -3.00
N ARG A 102 0.88 8.16 -3.42
CA ARG A 102 -0.12 8.71 -2.49
C ARG A 102 -0.98 7.63 -1.83
N TYR A 103 -1.15 6.50 -2.52
CA TYR A 103 -2.02 5.42 -2.10
C TYR A 103 -1.33 4.07 -2.30
N VAL A 104 -1.60 3.15 -1.38
CA VAL A 104 -1.35 1.71 -1.54
C VAL A 104 -2.69 1.01 -1.63
N ALA A 105 -2.75 -0.07 -2.41
CA ALA A 105 -3.96 -0.88 -2.52
C ALA A 105 -3.63 -2.37 -2.38
N LEU A 106 -4.47 -3.07 -1.62
CA LEU A 106 -4.32 -4.48 -1.30
C LEU A 106 -5.65 -5.20 -1.56
N GLN A 107 -5.58 -6.32 -2.29
CA GLN A 107 -6.71 -7.24 -2.47
C GLN A 107 -6.42 -8.54 -1.75
N VAL A 108 -7.37 -8.98 -0.92
CA VAL A 108 -7.27 -10.27 -0.23
C VAL A 108 -7.70 -11.37 -1.19
N LEU A 109 -6.73 -12.07 -1.79
CA LEU A 109 -6.98 -13.27 -2.58
C LEU A 109 -7.25 -14.49 -1.71
N ARG A 110 -6.51 -14.61 -0.59
CA ARG A 110 -6.68 -15.68 0.39
C ARG A 110 -6.49 -15.10 1.78
N PRO A 111 -7.49 -15.18 2.68
CA PRO A 111 -7.32 -14.74 4.06
C PRO A 111 -6.42 -15.71 4.83
N ASP A 112 -5.82 -15.21 5.90
CA ASP A 112 -5.14 -16.04 6.88
C ASP A 112 -6.10 -17.08 7.52
N ARG A 113 -5.56 -18.23 7.93
CA ARG A 113 -6.33 -19.34 8.52
C ARG A 113 -5.93 -19.66 9.96
N TYR A 114 -4.99 -18.90 10.54
CA TYR A 114 -4.35 -19.18 11.83
C TYR A 114 -4.47 -18.03 12.83
N GLY A 115 -5.32 -17.02 12.54
CA GLY A 115 -5.57 -15.88 13.43
C GLY A 115 -4.58 -14.72 13.29
N GLY A 116 -3.77 -14.72 12.24
CA GLY A 116 -2.84 -13.65 11.87
C GLY A 116 -3.36 -12.75 10.74
N GLY A 117 -2.45 -12.16 9.97
CA GLY A 117 -2.77 -11.38 8.76
C GLY A 117 -3.60 -10.11 8.99
N THR A 118 -3.59 -9.57 10.20
CA THR A 118 -4.38 -8.37 10.53
C THR A 118 -3.70 -7.12 9.96
N LEU A 119 -4.40 -6.42 9.05
CA LEU A 119 -4.02 -5.09 8.61
C LEU A 119 -4.45 -4.05 9.64
N SER A 120 -3.48 -3.30 10.18
CA SER A 120 -3.73 -2.18 11.09
C SER A 120 -3.43 -0.86 10.38
N LEU A 121 -4.33 0.12 10.51
CA LEU A 121 -4.19 1.45 9.93
C LEU A 121 -4.28 2.49 11.05
N MET A 122 -3.41 3.49 11.02
CA MET A 122 -3.39 4.59 11.99
C MET A 122 -3.38 5.92 11.24
N LYS A 123 -4.30 6.82 11.58
CA LYS A 123 -4.29 8.18 11.06
C LYS A 123 -3.29 9.00 11.86
N ILE A 124 -2.36 9.64 11.16
CA ILE A 124 -1.32 10.46 11.81
C ILE A 124 -1.93 11.64 12.59
N ALA A 125 -3.05 12.19 12.12
CA ALA A 125 -3.80 13.23 12.83
C ALA A 125 -4.23 12.77 14.22
N ASP A 126 -4.78 11.55 14.33
CA ASP A 126 -5.19 10.98 15.62
C ASP A 126 -3.97 10.73 16.52
N LEU A 127 -2.89 10.17 15.97
CA LEU A 127 -1.64 9.96 16.72
C LEU A 127 -1.07 11.28 17.25
N SER A 128 -1.12 12.35 16.46
CA SER A 128 -0.56 13.66 16.82
C SER A 128 -1.16 14.24 18.10
N HIS A 129 -2.43 13.93 18.41
CA HIS A 129 -3.08 14.37 19.65
C HIS A 129 -2.51 13.71 20.91
N HIS A 130 -1.79 12.59 20.75
CA HIS A 130 -1.14 11.87 21.83
C HIS A 130 0.34 12.21 21.99
N LEU A 131 0.89 13.06 21.11
CA LEU A 131 2.30 13.46 21.15
C LEU A 131 2.47 14.81 21.85
N SER A 132 3.55 14.95 22.62
CA SER A 132 3.87 16.25 23.22
C SER A 132 4.31 17.25 22.13
N PRO A 133 4.13 18.57 22.36
CA PRO A 133 4.60 19.59 21.42
C PRO A 133 6.10 19.49 21.12
N ALA A 134 6.91 19.08 22.10
CA ALA A 134 8.34 18.87 21.93
C ALA A 134 8.65 17.70 20.99
N VAL A 135 7.92 16.58 21.12
CA VAL A 135 8.05 15.42 20.22
C VAL A 135 7.62 15.78 18.81
N LEU A 136 6.47 16.46 18.65
CA LEU A 136 6.03 16.95 17.34
C LEU A 136 7.09 17.84 16.70
N LYS A 137 7.59 18.85 17.43
CA LYS A 137 8.66 19.73 16.94
C LYS A 137 9.86 18.92 16.46
N ALA A 138 10.33 17.96 17.25
CA ALA A 138 11.46 17.11 16.86
C ALA A 138 11.18 16.32 15.57
N LEU A 139 9.98 15.75 15.41
CA LEU A 139 9.59 14.98 14.22
C LEU A 139 9.51 15.81 12.93
N PHE A 140 9.28 17.12 13.02
CA PHE A 140 9.28 18.03 11.87
C PHE A 140 10.69 18.50 11.46
N GLU A 141 11.71 18.25 12.27
CA GLU A 141 13.08 18.59 11.92
C GLU A 141 13.66 17.58 10.90
N PRO A 142 14.50 18.02 9.94
CA PRO A 142 15.08 17.15 8.90
C PRO A 142 16.23 16.28 9.42
N GLN A 143 16.11 15.75 10.63
CA GLN A 143 17.15 15.00 11.33
C GLN A 143 17.05 13.49 11.12
N PHE A 144 15.90 13.01 10.65
CA PHE A 144 15.67 11.58 10.39
C PHE A 144 16.02 11.23 8.96
N ARG A 145 16.87 10.20 8.81
CA ARG A 145 17.25 9.63 7.51
C ARG A 145 16.66 8.24 7.40
N ILE A 146 16.09 7.93 6.24
CA ILE A 146 15.50 6.63 5.94
C ILE A 146 16.41 5.90 4.96
N THR A 147 16.91 4.74 5.38
CA THR A 147 17.72 3.88 4.51
C THR A 147 16.79 3.12 3.56
N ILE A 148 17.12 3.13 2.27
CA ILE A 148 16.43 2.32 1.26
C ILE A 148 16.74 0.85 1.55
N PRO A 149 15.72 -0.01 1.76
CA PRO A 149 15.95 -1.45 1.91
C PRO A 149 16.59 -2.05 0.64
N PRO A 150 17.51 -3.02 0.75
CA PRO A 150 18.25 -3.58 -0.39
C PRO A 150 17.35 -4.10 -1.52
N GLU A 151 16.19 -4.66 -1.19
CA GLU A 151 15.21 -5.19 -2.15
C GLU A 151 14.58 -4.13 -3.07
N PHE A 152 14.71 -2.84 -2.71
CA PHE A 152 14.12 -1.71 -3.43
C PHE A 152 15.15 -0.82 -4.15
N VAL A 153 16.43 -1.18 -4.10
CA VAL A 153 17.45 -0.49 -4.90
C VAL A 153 17.21 -0.80 -6.38
N LYS A 154 17.03 0.25 -7.19
CA LYS A 154 16.80 0.18 -8.64
C LYS A 154 18.10 0.12 -9.40
#